data_AF-I4VRE2-F1
#
_entry.id   AF-I4VRE2-F1
#
_cell.length_a   1.000
_cell.length_b   1.000
_cell.length_c   1.000
_cell.angle_alpha   90.00
_cell.angle_beta   90.00
_cell.angle_gamma   90.00
#
_symmetry.space_group_name_H-M   'P 1'
#
loop_
_entity.id
_entity.type
_entity.pdbx_description
1 polymer ?
#
loop_
_entity_poly.entity_id
_entity_poly.type
_entity_poly.pdbx_seq_one_letter_code
_entity_poly.pdbx_strand_id
1 'polypeptide(L)'
;MPSPSLPRYPQVFVWLGLLLAALAVGLGWWVEGRPVALPDAPSARISCVSYAPFREAGETPLDPHAFISPQRIDADLQVLSQRFDCVRTYSQGQGLSAVPRIAARHGMKVLMGIWLGADPKANAEQVRLGIAAARETPQALRGVVVGNEVLLRGELSATALAGYVRQVRDAVDAPVTYADVWEFWLRYPQLAASVDYITIHILPYWEDKPVAPERAVQHVAEVYARVQQAFPGRRVMIGETGWPSAGRPRQRAAASVINEARYLREFLRYAAKVNLPYNVIEAFDQPWKRAQEGTVGGYWGIFDAQAKAKFPMQGPVVEEPRWWIGEATAGAGALLFVLVGGWRRRWRGRLALMLAGWASGGALAWQARQMAYACRDAWEWSVSTFACLCALGTALWLARWIAARLDGEQRAQLPMLPVRFGWLFVLAFYGLLLVFDGRYRDFPLGLFALPCVGFALAAWLGPRATSAPLLEARFLAVALLLLGTIVLVQERGLNPASWLWLGLNLLLAVPVLLGWWRIARRRGLPAQQA
;
A
#
# COMPACT_ATOMS: atom_id res chain seq x y z
N MET A 1 36.14 1.39 -48.16
CA MET A 1 36.28 2.45 -47.14
C MET A 1 35.73 1.94 -45.82
N PRO A 2 36.50 1.98 -44.71
CA PRO A 2 35.96 1.63 -43.41
C PRO A 2 34.94 2.70 -43.01
N SER A 3 33.69 2.28 -42.90
CA SER A 3 32.54 3.13 -42.55
C SER A 3 32.72 3.68 -41.13
N PRO A 4 32.26 4.91 -40.83
CA PRO A 4 32.48 5.49 -39.51
C PRO A 4 31.81 4.63 -38.45
N SER A 5 32.61 4.13 -37.50
CA SER A 5 32.15 3.52 -36.26
C SER A 5 31.13 4.46 -35.60
N LEU A 6 30.06 3.91 -35.00
CA LEU A 6 29.14 4.69 -34.18
C LEU A 6 29.95 5.58 -33.21
N PRO A 7 29.60 6.87 -33.05
CA PRO A 7 30.32 7.73 -32.13
C PRO A 7 30.36 7.07 -30.74
N ARG A 8 31.51 7.11 -30.06
CA ARG A 8 31.72 6.42 -28.78
C ARG A 8 30.80 6.94 -27.66
N TYR A 9 30.38 8.20 -27.73
CA TYR A 9 29.57 8.88 -26.72
C TYR A 9 28.18 8.25 -26.44
N PRO A 10 27.31 7.96 -27.42
CA PRO A 10 26.01 7.32 -27.16
C PRO A 10 26.09 5.92 -26.55
N GLN A 11 27.19 5.18 -26.74
CA GLN A 11 27.33 3.84 -26.16
C GLN A 11 27.57 3.89 -24.63
N VAL A 12 28.28 4.92 -24.14
CA VAL A 12 28.59 5.07 -22.71
C VAL A 12 27.30 5.22 -21.90
N PHE A 13 26.35 6.05 -22.36
CA PHE A 13 25.07 6.25 -21.68
C PHE A 13 24.22 4.97 -21.62
N VAL A 14 24.30 4.12 -22.64
CA VAL A 14 23.56 2.86 -22.66
C VAL A 14 24.15 1.87 -21.66
N TRP A 15 25.48 1.76 -21.62
CA TRP A 15 26.16 0.94 -20.62
C TRP A 15 25.85 1.40 -19.20
N LEU A 16 25.90 2.72 -18.98
CA LEU A 16 25.55 3.31 -17.69
C LEU A 16 24.11 2.99 -17.32
N GLY A 17 23.15 3.17 -18.24
CA GLY A 17 21.75 2.88 -17.97
C GLY A 17 21.46 1.40 -17.69
N LEU A 18 22.10 0.48 -18.43
CA LEU A 18 22.01 -0.97 -18.17
C LEU A 18 22.59 -1.33 -16.80
N LEU A 19 23.75 -0.79 -16.46
CA LEU A 19 24.39 -1.02 -15.17
C LEU A 19 23.54 -0.46 -14.02
N LEU A 20 23.05 0.78 -14.14
CA LEU A 20 22.21 1.41 -13.13
C LEU A 20 20.90 0.65 -12.93
N ALA A 21 20.27 0.17 -14.00
CA ALA A 21 19.05 -0.64 -13.89
C ALA A 21 19.32 -1.97 -13.16
N ALA A 22 20.43 -2.65 -13.48
CA ALA A 22 20.79 -3.90 -12.82
C ALA A 22 21.16 -3.69 -11.33
N LEU A 23 21.94 -2.64 -11.04
CA LEU A 23 22.31 -2.27 -9.67
C LEU A 23 21.09 -1.83 -8.84
N ALA A 24 20.16 -1.07 -9.41
CA ALA A 24 18.96 -0.63 -8.71
C ALA A 24 18.12 -1.82 -8.24
N VAL A 25 18.01 -2.87 -9.06
CA VAL A 25 17.30 -4.11 -8.69
C VAL A 25 18.06 -4.88 -7.61
N GLY A 26 19.36 -5.10 -7.78
CA GLY A 26 20.15 -5.86 -6.78
C GLY A 26 20.25 -5.15 -5.43
N LEU A 27 20.46 -3.83 -5.43
CA LEU A 27 20.45 -3.03 -4.21
C LEU A 27 19.05 -2.96 -3.59
N GLY A 28 18.00 -2.86 -4.41
CA GLY A 28 16.62 -2.83 -3.94
C GLY A 28 16.26 -4.08 -3.14
N TRP A 29 16.49 -5.26 -3.71
CA TRP A 29 16.26 -6.52 -3.01
C TRP A 29 17.15 -6.71 -1.79
N TRP A 30 18.42 -6.32 -1.86
CA TRP A 30 19.31 -6.37 -0.71
C TRP A 30 18.84 -5.46 0.45
N VAL A 31 18.34 -4.26 0.16
CA VAL A 31 17.81 -3.32 1.16
C VAL A 31 16.59 -3.92 1.87
N GLU A 32 15.68 -4.55 1.15
CA GLU A 32 14.50 -5.23 1.71
C GLU A 32 14.86 -6.41 2.62
N GLY A 33 15.95 -7.10 2.28
CA GLY A 33 16.50 -8.20 3.06
C GLY A 33 17.28 -7.77 4.30
N ARG A 34 17.56 -6.48 4.46
CA ARG A 34 18.44 -5.99 5.52
C ARG A 34 17.69 -5.91 6.85
N PRO A 35 18.17 -6.58 7.92
CA PRO A 35 17.56 -6.46 9.23
C PRO A 35 17.68 -5.03 9.77
N VAL A 36 16.57 -4.47 10.25
CA VAL A 36 16.49 -3.16 10.89
C VAL A 36 16.30 -3.33 12.39
N ALA A 37 17.20 -2.74 13.17
CA ALA A 37 17.06 -2.66 14.61
C ALA A 37 15.99 -1.61 14.97
N LEU A 38 14.99 -2.05 15.73
CA LEU A 38 13.91 -1.20 16.25
C LEU A 38 13.90 -1.27 17.78
N PRO A 39 13.40 -0.24 18.48
CA PRO A 39 13.19 -0.33 19.92
C PRO A 39 12.32 -1.53 20.28
N ASP A 40 12.70 -2.27 21.31
CA ASP A 40 11.91 -3.40 21.79
C ASP A 40 10.63 -2.93 22.49
N ALA A 41 9.53 -3.66 22.25
CA ALA A 41 8.31 -3.46 23.02
C ALA A 41 8.54 -3.87 24.48
N PRO A 42 7.92 -3.15 25.44
CA PRO A 42 8.13 -3.40 26.87
C PRO A 42 7.59 -4.76 27.32
N SER A 43 6.63 -5.32 26.58
CA SER A 43 6.03 -6.62 26.83
C SER A 43 5.59 -7.25 25.51
N ALA A 44 5.54 -8.58 25.49
CA ALA A 44 4.90 -9.32 24.40
C ALA A 44 3.36 -9.28 24.49
N ARG A 45 2.80 -8.91 25.65
CA ARG A 45 1.34 -8.78 25.85
C ARG A 45 0.88 -7.34 25.61
N ILE A 46 -0.27 -7.21 24.95
CA ILE A 46 -0.88 -5.95 24.50
C ILE A 46 -2.28 -5.83 25.15
N SER A 47 -2.68 -4.61 25.55
CA SER A 47 -3.91 -4.40 26.34
C SER A 47 -5.20 -4.84 25.64
N CYS A 48 -5.49 -4.31 24.45
CA CYS A 48 -6.66 -4.67 23.65
C CYS A 48 -6.29 -4.64 22.16
N VAL A 49 -6.97 -5.45 21.34
CA VAL A 49 -6.85 -5.46 19.88
C VAL A 49 -8.21 -5.50 19.19
N SER A 50 -8.37 -4.77 18.09
CA SER A 50 -9.55 -4.87 17.22
C SER A 50 -9.65 -6.26 16.60
N TYR A 51 -10.80 -6.90 16.77
CA TYR A 51 -11.11 -8.22 16.27
C TYR A 51 -12.35 -8.16 15.38
N ALA A 52 -12.11 -8.32 14.08
CA ALA A 52 -13.14 -8.57 13.08
C ALA A 52 -12.81 -9.92 12.39
N PRO A 53 -13.65 -10.96 12.59
CA PRO A 53 -13.34 -12.32 12.15
C PRO A 53 -13.40 -12.58 10.65
N PHE A 54 -13.76 -11.59 9.83
CA PHE A 54 -13.89 -11.73 8.38
C PHE A 54 -12.51 -11.68 7.72
N ARG A 55 -11.77 -12.79 7.72
CA ARG A 55 -10.36 -12.84 7.27
C ARG A 55 -10.11 -13.82 6.12
N GLU A 56 -11.08 -14.66 5.80
CA GLU A 56 -10.99 -15.60 4.68
C GLU A 56 -11.46 -14.95 3.36
N ALA A 57 -11.09 -15.57 2.24
CA ALA A 57 -11.45 -15.09 0.92
C ALA A 57 -12.98 -15.13 0.72
N GLY A 58 -13.57 -14.01 0.32
CA GLY A 58 -15.02 -13.89 0.11
C GLY A 58 -15.81 -13.50 1.36
N GLU A 59 -15.20 -13.54 2.55
CA GLU A 59 -15.84 -13.04 3.76
C GLU A 59 -15.85 -11.50 3.78
N THR A 60 -16.98 -10.92 4.19
CA THR A 60 -17.08 -9.47 4.41
C THR A 60 -18.20 -9.16 5.39
N PRO A 61 -18.03 -8.20 6.31
CA PRO A 61 -19.12 -7.74 7.17
C PRO A 61 -20.24 -7.05 6.38
N LEU A 62 -19.98 -6.64 5.12
CA LEU A 62 -20.93 -5.96 4.26
C LEU A 62 -22.00 -6.89 3.70
N ASP A 63 -21.79 -8.22 3.76
CA ASP A 63 -22.81 -9.20 3.42
C ASP A 63 -23.74 -9.39 4.64
N PRO A 64 -25.02 -8.98 4.55
CA PRO A 64 -25.97 -9.11 5.67
C PRO A 64 -26.23 -10.58 6.07
N HIS A 65 -25.90 -11.54 5.20
CA HIS A 65 -26.04 -12.97 5.47
C HIS A 65 -24.75 -13.64 5.96
N ALA A 66 -23.63 -12.91 6.00
CA ALA A 66 -22.40 -13.46 6.54
C ALA A 66 -22.59 -13.87 8.00
N PHE A 67 -21.98 -14.98 8.38
CA PHE A 67 -22.10 -15.51 9.73
C PHE A 67 -20.81 -16.22 10.12
N ILE A 68 -20.22 -15.78 11.22
CA ILE A 68 -19.04 -16.41 11.79
C ILE A 68 -19.46 -17.35 12.92
N SER A 69 -19.05 -18.60 12.81
CA SER A 69 -19.40 -19.62 13.79
C SER A 69 -18.75 -19.34 15.16
N PRO A 70 -19.42 -19.69 16.27
CA PRO A 70 -18.82 -19.65 17.60
C PRO A 70 -17.51 -20.44 17.71
N GLN A 71 -17.36 -21.53 16.95
CA GLN A 71 -16.14 -22.35 16.91
C GLN A 71 -14.97 -21.60 16.26
N ARG A 72 -15.21 -20.85 15.17
CA ARG A 72 -14.20 -19.97 14.56
C ARG A 72 -13.79 -18.88 15.54
N ILE A 73 -14.78 -18.25 16.21
CA ILE A 73 -14.50 -17.22 17.23
C ILE A 73 -13.67 -17.80 18.37
N ASP A 74 -13.99 -18.99 18.86
CA ASP A 74 -13.25 -19.65 19.93
C ASP A 74 -11.80 -19.95 19.55
N ALA A 75 -11.57 -20.48 18.35
CA ALA A 75 -10.22 -20.73 17.84
C ALA A 75 -9.41 -19.44 17.71
N ASP A 76 -10.01 -18.36 17.20
CA ASP A 76 -9.36 -17.07 17.05
C ASP A 76 -9.02 -16.47 18.43
N LEU A 77 -9.97 -16.48 19.37
CA LEU A 77 -9.75 -15.96 20.73
C LEU A 77 -8.76 -16.81 21.54
N GLN A 78 -8.66 -18.11 21.29
CA GLN A 78 -7.62 -18.95 21.87
C GLN A 78 -6.22 -18.46 21.47
N VAL A 79 -6.00 -18.15 20.18
CA VAL A 79 -4.73 -17.60 19.69
C VAL A 79 -4.49 -16.20 20.27
N LEU A 80 -5.51 -15.34 20.25
CA LEU A 80 -5.37 -13.96 20.72
C LEU A 80 -5.13 -13.87 22.24
N SER A 81 -5.70 -14.76 23.05
CA SER A 81 -5.52 -14.75 24.51
C SER A 81 -4.05 -14.90 24.96
N GLN A 82 -3.20 -15.52 24.13
CA GLN A 82 -1.77 -15.66 24.40
C GLN A 82 -1.02 -14.31 24.34
N ARG A 83 -1.61 -13.31 23.68
CA ARG A 83 -0.97 -12.04 23.31
C ARG A 83 -1.74 -10.82 23.79
N PHE A 84 -3.05 -10.93 24.02
CA PHE A 84 -3.91 -9.81 24.34
C PHE A 84 -4.73 -10.08 25.60
N ASP A 85 -4.94 -9.05 26.41
CA ASP A 85 -5.86 -9.13 27.56
C ASP A 85 -7.31 -8.89 27.14
N CYS A 86 -7.53 -8.34 25.95
CA CYS A 86 -8.84 -7.92 25.50
C CYS A 86 -8.96 -7.87 23.97
N VAL A 87 -10.18 -8.06 23.49
CA VAL A 87 -10.56 -7.80 22.11
C VAL A 87 -11.59 -6.69 22.02
N ARG A 88 -11.57 -5.92 20.94
CA ARG A 88 -12.63 -4.98 20.57
C ARG A 88 -13.41 -5.53 19.38
N THR A 89 -14.74 -5.53 19.46
CA THR A 89 -15.61 -5.82 18.31
C THR A 89 -16.29 -4.54 17.80
N TYR A 90 -16.88 -4.61 16.61
CA TYR A 90 -17.53 -3.46 15.95
C TYR A 90 -19.05 -3.54 15.92
N SER A 91 -19.61 -4.76 15.85
CA SER A 91 -21.03 -5.03 15.73
C SER A 91 -21.42 -6.24 16.59
N GLN A 92 -22.73 -6.48 16.70
CA GLN A 92 -23.32 -7.61 17.43
C GLN A 92 -24.06 -8.60 16.53
N GLY A 93 -24.14 -8.32 15.22
CA GLY A 93 -24.72 -9.23 14.22
C GLY A 93 -23.76 -10.35 13.80
N GLN A 94 -24.19 -11.18 12.84
CA GLN A 94 -23.31 -12.11 12.09
C GLN A 94 -22.50 -13.08 12.98
N GLY A 95 -23.01 -13.41 14.16
CA GLY A 95 -22.37 -14.30 15.14
C GLY A 95 -21.54 -13.58 16.23
N LEU A 96 -21.27 -12.28 16.09
CA LEU A 96 -20.39 -11.54 17.00
C LEU A 96 -20.96 -11.35 18.42
N SER A 97 -22.28 -11.48 18.61
CA SER A 97 -22.89 -11.50 19.96
C SER A 97 -22.33 -12.60 20.87
N ALA A 98 -21.73 -13.65 20.32
CA ALA A 98 -21.11 -14.72 21.12
C ALA A 98 -19.73 -14.34 21.70
N VAL A 99 -19.10 -13.28 21.19
CA VAL A 99 -17.71 -12.90 21.56
C VAL A 99 -17.52 -12.68 23.06
N PRO A 100 -18.38 -11.92 23.79
CA PRO A 100 -18.19 -11.72 25.23
C PRO A 100 -18.14 -13.02 26.04
N ARG A 101 -19.09 -13.93 25.79
CA ARG A 101 -19.16 -15.22 26.46
C ARG A 101 -17.94 -16.10 26.15
N ILE A 102 -17.51 -16.13 24.90
CA ILE A 102 -16.36 -16.95 24.48
C ILE A 102 -15.05 -16.36 25.03
N ALA A 103 -14.86 -15.05 24.95
CA ALA A 103 -13.69 -14.34 25.49
C ALA A 103 -13.51 -14.60 27.00
N ALA A 104 -14.61 -14.65 27.75
CA ALA A 104 -14.59 -14.96 29.18
C ALA A 104 -13.96 -16.33 29.48
N ARG A 105 -14.18 -17.34 28.63
CA ARG A 105 -13.59 -18.69 28.80
C ARG A 105 -12.07 -18.69 28.64
N HIS A 106 -11.53 -17.74 27.88
CA HIS A 106 -10.10 -17.55 27.68
C HIS A 106 -9.51 -16.49 28.62
N GLY A 107 -10.27 -16.02 29.62
CA GLY A 107 -9.83 -14.99 30.56
C GLY A 107 -9.67 -13.60 29.95
N MET A 108 -10.16 -13.38 28.72
CA MET A 108 -10.07 -12.11 28.02
C MET A 108 -11.24 -11.18 28.38
N LYS A 109 -11.00 -9.87 28.34
CA LYS A 109 -12.06 -8.85 28.39
C LYS A 109 -12.50 -8.43 26.98
N VAL A 110 -13.65 -7.77 26.89
CA VAL A 110 -14.18 -7.28 25.60
C VAL A 110 -14.54 -5.79 25.68
N LEU A 111 -14.09 -5.02 24.69
CA LEU A 111 -14.66 -3.73 24.33
C LEU A 111 -15.71 -3.98 23.25
N MET A 112 -16.96 -4.07 23.66
CA MET A 112 -18.02 -4.58 22.82
C MET A 112 -18.62 -3.48 21.96
N GLY A 113 -18.47 -3.57 20.63
CA GLY A 113 -19.02 -2.58 19.70
C GLY A 113 -20.46 -2.86 19.30
N ILE A 114 -21.26 -1.80 19.23
CA ILE A 114 -22.60 -1.78 18.64
C ILE A 114 -22.52 -0.89 17.40
N TRP A 115 -22.71 -1.47 16.22
CA TRP A 115 -22.63 -0.72 14.97
C TRP A 115 -23.88 0.14 14.80
N LEU A 116 -23.69 1.40 14.46
CA LEU A 116 -24.76 2.34 14.11
C LEU A 116 -24.47 2.90 12.71
N GLY A 117 -25.52 3.00 11.90
CA GLY A 117 -25.49 3.60 10.58
C GLY A 117 -26.74 4.42 10.30
N ALA A 118 -27.02 4.66 9.01
CA ALA A 118 -28.13 5.51 8.59
C ALA A 118 -29.52 4.86 8.72
N ASP A 119 -29.62 3.52 8.78
CA ASP A 119 -30.89 2.81 8.89
C ASP A 119 -31.32 2.63 10.37
N PRO A 120 -32.42 3.27 10.80
CA PRO A 120 -32.92 3.15 12.17
C PRO A 120 -33.32 1.73 12.57
N LYS A 121 -33.79 0.88 11.63
CA LYS A 121 -34.18 -0.50 11.93
C LYS A 121 -32.97 -1.36 12.21
N ALA A 122 -31.94 -1.27 11.37
CA ALA A 122 -30.67 -1.93 11.61
C ALA A 122 -30.04 -1.48 12.94
N ASN A 123 -30.08 -0.17 13.24
CA ASN A 123 -29.60 0.37 14.52
C ASN A 123 -30.35 -0.22 15.73
N ALA A 124 -31.68 -0.28 15.65
CA ALA A 124 -32.50 -0.84 16.73
C ALA A 124 -32.16 -2.31 16.99
N GLU A 125 -31.91 -3.09 15.94
CA GLU A 125 -31.51 -4.50 16.08
C GLU A 125 -30.10 -4.65 16.68
N GLN A 126 -29.13 -3.85 16.22
CA GLN A 126 -27.78 -3.84 16.81
C GLN A 126 -27.80 -3.48 18.30
N VAL A 127 -28.60 -2.47 18.68
CA VAL A 127 -28.77 -2.06 20.08
C VAL A 127 -29.43 -3.16 20.90
N ARG A 128 -30.48 -3.81 20.37
CA ARG A 128 -31.16 -4.92 21.05
C ARG A 128 -30.21 -6.09 21.31
N LEU A 129 -29.46 -6.51 20.29
CA LEU A 129 -28.46 -7.57 20.41
C LEU A 129 -27.35 -7.21 21.40
N GLY A 130 -26.84 -5.98 21.32
CA GLY A 130 -25.78 -5.50 22.22
C GLY A 130 -26.21 -5.44 23.68
N ILE A 131 -27.41 -4.95 23.99
CA ILE A 131 -27.91 -4.95 25.37
C ILE A 131 -28.07 -6.38 25.88
N ALA A 132 -28.58 -7.30 25.05
CA ALA A 132 -28.71 -8.71 25.43
C ALA A 132 -27.34 -9.36 25.74
N ALA A 133 -26.37 -9.22 24.84
CA ALA A 133 -25.02 -9.75 25.02
C ALA A 133 -24.29 -9.15 26.23
N ALA A 134 -24.47 -7.84 26.48
CA ALA A 134 -23.88 -7.19 27.65
C ALA A 134 -24.44 -7.71 28.98
N ARG A 135 -25.75 -7.96 29.05
CA ARG A 135 -26.41 -8.48 30.25
C ARG A 135 -26.10 -9.94 30.51
N GLU A 136 -25.84 -10.72 29.46
CA GLU A 136 -25.49 -12.13 29.59
C GLU A 136 -24.11 -12.33 30.23
N THR A 137 -23.12 -11.49 29.88
CA THR A 137 -21.74 -11.63 30.36
C THR A 137 -21.10 -10.30 30.80
N PRO A 138 -21.70 -9.56 31.75
CA PRO A 138 -21.21 -8.23 32.16
C PRO A 138 -19.78 -8.26 32.70
N GLN A 139 -19.41 -9.35 33.39
CA GLN A 139 -18.07 -9.56 33.94
C GLN A 139 -16.96 -9.64 32.88
N ALA A 140 -17.30 -9.97 31.63
CA ALA A 140 -16.32 -10.01 30.53
C ALA A 140 -16.12 -8.64 29.88
N LEU A 141 -17.01 -7.66 30.13
CA LEU A 141 -16.96 -6.38 29.46
C LEU A 141 -16.01 -5.41 30.16
N ARG A 142 -15.07 -4.84 29.38
CA ARG A 142 -14.29 -3.67 29.78
C ARG A 142 -15.05 -2.38 29.47
N GLY A 143 -15.95 -2.41 28.48
CA GLY A 143 -16.85 -1.34 28.13
C GLY A 143 -17.66 -1.66 26.88
N VAL A 144 -18.69 -0.85 26.61
CA VAL A 144 -19.54 -0.93 25.41
C VAL A 144 -19.34 0.32 24.56
N VAL A 145 -19.03 0.13 23.28
CA VAL A 145 -18.79 1.21 22.30
C VAL A 145 -20.01 1.32 21.40
N VAL A 146 -20.80 2.38 21.56
CA VAL A 146 -22.07 2.58 20.85
C VAL A 146 -21.85 3.50 19.66
N GLY A 147 -21.65 2.91 18.49
CA GLY A 147 -21.25 3.61 17.27
C GLY A 147 -19.73 3.68 17.11
N ASN A 148 -19.30 3.55 15.86
CA ASN A 148 -17.92 3.70 15.42
C ASN A 148 -17.92 4.73 14.30
N GLU A 149 -17.24 5.87 14.44
CA GLU A 149 -17.06 6.88 13.39
C GLU A 149 -18.36 7.35 12.72
N VAL A 150 -19.46 7.35 13.46
CA VAL A 150 -20.80 7.67 12.95
C VAL A 150 -20.88 9.11 12.46
N LEU A 151 -20.24 10.04 13.17
CA LEU A 151 -20.21 11.46 12.79
C LEU A 151 -19.25 11.69 11.63
N LEU A 152 -18.10 11.00 11.60
CA LEU A 152 -17.19 11.02 10.46
C LEU A 152 -17.87 10.54 9.18
N ARG A 153 -18.64 9.45 9.25
CA ARG A 153 -19.43 8.93 8.12
C ARG A 153 -20.68 9.77 7.80
N GLY A 154 -21.05 10.71 8.67
CA GLY A 154 -22.20 11.58 8.47
C GLY A 154 -23.55 10.84 8.52
N GLU A 155 -23.62 9.69 9.19
CA GLU A 155 -24.78 8.80 9.16
C GLU A 155 -25.87 9.18 10.17
N LEU A 156 -25.50 9.78 11.29
CA LEU A 156 -26.43 10.28 12.32
C LEU A 156 -26.01 11.67 12.80
N SER A 157 -26.99 12.44 13.29
CA SER A 157 -26.70 13.67 14.03
C SER A 157 -26.15 13.37 15.43
N ALA A 158 -25.38 14.30 16.00
CA ALA A 158 -24.89 14.18 17.37
C ALA A 158 -26.02 13.95 18.38
N THR A 159 -27.18 14.59 18.20
CA THR A 159 -28.35 14.41 19.08
C THR A 159 -28.92 12.99 19.01
N ALA A 160 -29.07 12.45 17.79
CA ALA A 160 -29.58 11.09 17.60
C ALA A 160 -28.61 10.05 18.17
N LEU A 161 -27.31 10.20 17.89
CA LEU A 161 -26.25 9.37 18.45
C LEU A 161 -26.27 9.39 19.99
N ALA A 162 -26.36 10.58 20.59
CA ALA A 162 -26.46 10.72 22.04
C ALA A 162 -27.67 9.99 22.63
N GLY A 163 -28.79 9.94 21.89
CA GLY A 163 -29.97 9.16 22.25
C GLY A 163 -29.68 7.66 22.35
N TYR A 164 -29.07 7.07 21.32
CA TYR A 164 -28.66 5.66 21.34
C TYR A 164 -27.66 5.33 22.45
N VAL A 165 -26.67 6.21 22.65
CA VAL A 165 -25.68 6.06 23.72
C VAL A 165 -26.36 6.00 25.09
N ARG A 166 -27.27 6.94 25.39
CA ARG A 166 -28.02 6.93 26.67
C ARG A 166 -28.89 5.70 26.81
N GLN A 167 -29.60 5.30 25.76
CA GLN A 167 -30.43 4.09 25.78
C GLN A 167 -29.63 2.85 26.18
N VAL A 168 -28.43 2.66 25.63
CA VAL A 168 -27.57 1.53 26.00
C VAL A 168 -27.03 1.70 27.42
N ARG A 169 -26.53 2.89 27.77
CA ARG A 169 -25.97 3.19 29.10
C ARG A 169 -26.98 2.94 30.23
N ASP A 170 -28.24 3.30 30.03
CA ASP A 170 -29.28 3.09 31.04
C ASP A 170 -29.71 1.61 31.15
N ALA A 171 -29.27 0.75 30.22
CA ALA A 171 -29.66 -0.66 30.13
C ALA A 171 -28.56 -1.66 30.53
N VAL A 172 -27.29 -1.23 30.70
CA VAL A 172 -26.15 -2.10 31.00
C VAL A 172 -25.30 -1.55 32.14
N ASP A 173 -24.65 -2.44 32.90
CA ASP A 173 -23.77 -2.04 34.01
C ASP A 173 -22.35 -1.67 33.58
N ALA A 174 -21.93 -2.13 32.39
CA ALA A 174 -20.60 -1.86 31.85
C ALA A 174 -20.49 -0.40 31.37
N PRO A 175 -19.32 0.26 31.50
CA PRO A 175 -19.18 1.65 31.10
C PRO A 175 -19.33 1.81 29.57
N VAL A 176 -20.10 2.82 29.18
CA VAL A 176 -20.50 3.08 27.79
C VAL A 176 -19.76 4.28 27.22
N THR A 177 -19.31 4.13 25.98
CA THR A 177 -18.62 5.17 25.22
C THR A 177 -19.14 5.22 23.78
N TYR A 178 -18.67 6.21 23.05
CA TYR A 178 -18.75 6.34 21.60
C TYR A 178 -17.31 6.41 21.06
N ALA A 179 -17.04 5.91 19.86
CA ALA A 179 -15.71 5.98 19.27
C ALA A 179 -15.72 6.73 17.93
N ASP A 180 -14.81 7.69 17.76
CA ASP A 180 -14.65 8.48 16.53
C ASP A 180 -13.24 9.05 16.44
N VAL A 181 -12.86 9.60 15.29
CA VAL A 181 -11.62 10.37 15.14
C VAL A 181 -11.64 11.60 16.05
N TRP A 182 -10.49 11.94 16.62
CA TRP A 182 -10.36 12.91 17.71
C TRP A 182 -10.92 14.31 17.36
N GLU A 183 -10.90 14.71 16.10
CA GLU A 183 -11.44 15.99 15.64
C GLU A 183 -12.96 16.11 15.83
N PHE A 184 -13.70 15.00 15.71
CA PHE A 184 -15.15 15.01 15.87
C PHE A 184 -15.56 15.16 17.34
N TRP A 185 -14.74 14.68 18.28
CA TRP A 185 -14.91 15.00 19.69
C TRP A 185 -14.76 16.49 19.94
N LEU A 186 -13.73 17.14 19.38
CA LEU A 186 -13.52 18.58 19.53
C LEU A 186 -14.60 19.42 18.83
N ARG A 187 -15.19 18.91 17.74
CA ARG A 187 -16.28 19.58 17.02
C ARG A 187 -17.62 19.45 17.74
N TYR A 188 -17.87 18.34 18.44
CA TYR A 188 -19.12 18.06 19.14
C TYR A 188 -18.88 17.76 20.64
N PRO A 189 -18.26 18.69 21.41
CA PRO A 189 -17.84 18.43 22.79
C PRO A 189 -19.01 18.11 23.73
N GLN A 190 -20.24 18.56 23.40
CA GLN A 190 -21.46 18.25 24.15
C GLN A 190 -21.76 16.74 24.25
N LEU A 191 -21.25 15.92 23.32
CA LEU A 191 -21.42 14.47 23.38
C LEU A 191 -20.76 13.83 24.59
N ALA A 192 -19.72 14.47 25.15
CA ALA A 192 -19.04 13.98 26.33
C ALA A 192 -20.00 13.78 27.52
N ALA A 193 -21.09 14.56 27.61
CA ALA A 193 -22.09 14.40 28.66
C ALA A 193 -22.90 13.08 28.57
N SER A 194 -22.94 12.45 27.38
CA SER A 194 -23.71 11.23 27.15
C SER A 194 -22.92 9.94 27.40
N VAL A 195 -21.60 10.02 27.53
CA VAL A 195 -20.69 8.86 27.68
C VAL A 195 -19.99 8.86 29.05
N ASP A 196 -19.58 7.68 29.51
CA ASP A 196 -18.82 7.50 30.75
C ASP A 196 -17.33 7.82 30.59
N TYR A 197 -16.82 7.67 29.37
CA TYR A 197 -15.46 8.04 28.96
C TYR A 197 -15.42 8.31 27.46
N ILE A 198 -14.38 9.01 27.02
CA ILE A 198 -14.18 9.40 25.63
C ILE A 198 -13.28 8.38 24.95
N THR A 199 -13.66 7.93 23.74
CA THR A 199 -12.84 7.05 22.92
C THR A 199 -12.50 7.72 21.60
N ILE A 200 -11.21 7.97 21.38
CA ILE A 200 -10.70 8.64 20.17
C ILE A 200 -9.95 7.68 19.25
N HIS A 201 -10.05 7.86 17.96
CA HIS A 201 -9.21 7.19 16.97
C HIS A 201 -8.07 8.11 16.53
N ILE A 202 -6.87 7.56 16.46
CA ILE A 202 -5.68 8.23 15.95
C ILE A 202 -4.95 7.25 15.04
N LEU A 203 -5.13 7.44 13.73
CA LEU A 203 -4.53 6.62 12.68
C LEU A 203 -3.66 7.54 11.81
N PRO A 204 -2.40 7.81 12.19
CA PRO A 204 -1.61 8.85 11.54
C PRO A 204 -1.38 8.62 10.05
N TYR A 205 -1.47 7.38 9.58
CA TYR A 205 -1.46 7.04 8.16
C TYR A 205 -2.72 7.54 7.42
N TRP A 206 -3.90 7.47 8.05
CA TRP A 206 -5.20 7.79 7.44
C TRP A 206 -5.61 9.25 7.54
N GLU A 207 -5.02 10.00 8.45
CA GLU A 207 -5.31 11.43 8.62
C GLU A 207 -5.15 12.23 7.30
N ASP A 208 -5.87 13.36 7.22
CA ASP A 208 -5.81 14.27 6.06
C ASP A 208 -4.40 14.79 5.81
N LYS A 209 -3.59 14.86 6.87
CA LYS A 209 -2.16 15.14 6.82
C LYS A 209 -1.41 13.90 7.35
N PRO A 210 -1.09 12.93 6.48
CA PRO A 210 -0.41 11.72 6.90
C PRO A 210 0.92 12.03 7.57
N VAL A 211 1.19 11.37 8.69
CA VAL A 211 2.42 11.56 9.47
C VAL A 211 3.45 10.51 9.05
N ALA A 212 4.74 10.87 9.06
CA ALA A 212 5.81 9.90 8.80
C ALA A 212 5.91 8.86 9.95
N PRO A 213 6.27 7.60 9.68
CA PRO A 213 6.32 6.54 10.69
C PRO A 213 7.24 6.90 11.87
N GLU A 214 8.36 7.59 11.64
CA GLU A 214 9.30 8.00 12.68
C GLU A 214 8.75 9.07 13.64
N ARG A 215 7.66 9.75 13.26
CA ARG A 215 7.01 10.81 14.05
C ARG A 215 5.60 10.44 14.51
N ALA A 216 5.10 9.28 14.11
CA ALA A 216 3.71 8.91 14.28
C ALA A 216 3.32 8.78 15.76
N VAL A 217 4.18 8.19 16.61
CA VAL A 217 3.92 8.06 18.05
C VAL A 217 4.03 9.40 18.79
N GLN A 218 4.93 10.29 18.36
CA GLN A 218 4.97 11.66 18.87
C GLN A 218 3.64 12.38 18.59
N HIS A 219 3.14 12.28 17.36
CA HIS A 219 1.85 12.85 16.98
C HIS A 219 0.70 12.28 17.81
N VAL A 220 0.68 10.96 18.06
CA VAL A 220 -0.30 10.33 18.96
C VAL A 220 -0.25 10.94 20.36
N ALA A 221 0.95 11.17 20.91
CA ALA A 221 1.10 11.77 22.22
C ALA A 221 0.58 13.22 22.27
N GLU A 222 0.88 14.02 21.24
CA GLU A 222 0.42 15.40 21.11
C GLU A 222 -1.11 15.49 20.99
N VAL A 223 -1.72 14.64 20.15
CA VAL A 223 -3.17 14.57 19.98
C VAL A 223 -3.84 14.09 21.28
N TYR A 224 -3.31 13.06 21.92
CA TYR A 224 -3.86 12.56 23.19
C TYR A 224 -3.87 13.65 24.26
N ALA A 225 -2.74 14.36 24.45
CA ALA A 225 -2.65 15.47 25.41
C ALA A 225 -3.63 16.60 25.07
N ARG A 226 -3.79 16.93 23.78
CA ARG A 226 -4.74 17.95 23.32
C ARG A 226 -6.19 17.58 23.67
N VAL A 227 -6.59 16.33 23.46
CA VAL A 227 -7.94 15.86 23.80
C VAL A 227 -8.13 15.88 25.32
N GLN A 228 -7.15 15.43 26.11
CA GLN A 228 -7.23 15.51 27.57
C GLN A 228 -7.42 16.95 28.07
N GLN A 229 -6.72 17.91 27.47
CA GLN A 229 -6.87 19.33 27.81
C GLN A 229 -8.26 19.87 27.45
N ALA A 230 -8.84 19.43 26.32
CA ALA A 230 -10.17 19.84 25.89
C ALA A 230 -11.30 19.25 26.77
N PHE A 231 -11.06 18.11 27.42
CA PHE A 231 -12.03 17.40 28.26
C PHE A 231 -11.49 17.18 29.68
N PRO A 232 -11.30 18.25 30.47
CA PRO A 232 -10.71 18.13 31.80
C PRO A 232 -11.54 17.22 32.70
N GLY A 233 -10.86 16.33 33.42
CA GLY A 233 -11.49 15.36 34.34
C GLY A 233 -12.17 14.17 33.66
N ARG A 234 -12.23 14.10 32.32
CA ARG A 234 -12.75 12.94 31.61
C ARG A 234 -11.65 11.92 31.33
N ARG A 235 -11.98 10.63 31.49
CA ARG A 235 -11.13 9.54 31.02
C ARG A 235 -11.15 9.52 29.50
N VAL A 236 -9.97 9.44 28.89
CA VAL A 236 -9.79 9.35 27.42
C VAL A 236 -9.05 8.07 27.10
N MET A 237 -9.62 7.29 26.20
CA MET A 237 -9.06 6.05 25.64
C MET A 237 -8.78 6.23 24.15
N ILE A 238 -7.70 5.61 23.66
CA ILE A 238 -7.50 5.44 22.22
C ILE A 238 -8.22 4.18 21.75
N GLY A 239 -9.30 4.33 20.98
CA GLY A 239 -10.09 3.22 20.44
C GLY A 239 -9.43 2.54 19.26
N GLU A 240 -8.71 3.28 18.43
CA GLU A 240 -7.96 2.74 17.29
C GLU A 240 -6.67 3.48 17.09
N THR A 241 -5.63 2.69 16.90
CA THR A 241 -4.33 3.15 16.47
C THR A 241 -3.54 1.98 15.92
N GLY A 242 -2.76 2.21 14.86
CA GLY A 242 -2.08 1.13 14.15
C GLY A 242 -1.33 1.67 12.95
N TRP A 243 -0.75 0.75 12.19
CA TRP A 243 -0.04 1.08 10.97
C TRP A 243 -0.07 -0.10 10.00
N PRO A 244 -0.25 0.13 8.69
CA PRO A 244 -0.33 -0.96 7.72
C PRO A 244 1.05 -1.48 7.28
N SER A 245 1.15 -2.79 7.02
CA SER A 245 2.40 -3.42 6.55
C SER A 245 2.62 -3.37 5.05
N ALA A 246 1.61 -3.06 4.24
CA ALA A 246 1.72 -3.10 2.79
C ALA A 246 0.73 -2.14 2.14
N GLY A 247 1.01 -1.80 0.88
CA GLY A 247 0.18 -0.92 0.06
C GLY A 247 0.84 0.42 -0.26
N ARG A 248 0.10 1.28 -0.97
CA ARG A 248 0.57 2.57 -1.44
C ARG A 248 1.05 3.48 -0.28
N PRO A 249 2.25 4.08 -0.35
CA PRO A 249 2.62 5.15 0.57
C PRO A 249 1.76 6.42 0.34
N ARG A 250 1.36 7.08 1.42
CA ARG A 250 0.71 8.41 1.37
C ARG A 250 1.70 9.48 1.81
N GLN A 251 2.25 10.25 0.88
CA GLN A 251 3.32 11.21 1.18
C GLN A 251 4.48 10.51 1.93
N ARG A 252 4.76 10.88 3.20
CA ARG A 252 5.79 10.23 4.03
C ARG A 252 5.28 9.02 4.83
N ALA A 253 3.97 8.78 4.86
CA ALA A 253 3.40 7.64 5.57
C ALA A 253 3.54 6.38 4.70
N ALA A 254 4.68 5.70 4.83
CA ALA A 254 4.97 4.48 4.09
C ALA A 254 4.47 3.23 4.83
N ALA A 255 3.64 2.43 4.16
CA ALA A 255 3.22 1.12 4.64
C ALA A 255 4.34 0.09 4.42
N SER A 256 4.77 -0.60 5.48
CA SER A 256 5.80 -1.64 5.42
C SER A 256 5.78 -2.46 6.72
N VAL A 257 6.25 -3.71 6.69
CA VAL A 257 6.37 -4.58 7.88
C VAL A 257 7.25 -3.92 8.94
N ILE A 258 8.36 -3.28 8.51
CA ILE A 258 9.25 -2.55 9.41
C ILE A 258 8.53 -1.36 10.06
N ASN A 259 7.72 -0.60 9.32
CA ASN A 259 7.05 0.58 9.84
C ASN A 259 5.86 0.20 10.74
N GLU A 260 5.15 -0.89 10.45
CA GLU A 260 4.16 -1.45 11.36
C GLU A 260 4.80 -1.89 12.68
N ALA A 261 5.90 -2.64 12.61
CA ALA A 261 6.64 -3.04 13.80
C ALA A 261 7.18 -1.84 14.60
N ARG A 262 7.74 -0.84 13.90
CA ARG A 262 8.21 0.41 14.53
C ARG A 262 7.08 1.08 15.30
N TYR A 263 5.98 1.35 14.61
CA TYR A 263 4.84 2.04 15.16
C TYR A 263 4.31 1.33 16.40
N LEU A 264 4.05 0.03 16.29
CA LEU A 264 3.49 -0.75 17.38
C LEU A 264 4.43 -0.78 18.59
N ARG A 265 5.72 -1.05 18.39
CA ARG A 265 6.67 -1.13 19.51
C ARG A 265 6.86 0.22 20.19
N GLU A 266 7.03 1.30 19.44
CA GLU A 266 7.16 2.65 19.98
C GLU A 266 5.87 3.09 20.69
N PHE A 267 4.71 2.80 20.12
CA PHE A 267 3.41 3.10 20.73
C PHE A 267 3.23 2.37 22.06
N LEU A 268 3.55 1.07 22.13
CA LEU A 268 3.44 0.31 23.37
C LEU A 268 4.36 0.85 24.48
N ARG A 269 5.56 1.34 24.13
CA ARG A 269 6.45 2.01 25.07
C ARG A 269 5.84 3.31 25.59
N TYR A 270 5.30 4.14 24.70
CA TYR A 270 4.60 5.38 25.07
C TYR A 270 3.40 5.09 25.97
N ALA A 271 2.56 4.15 25.57
CA ALA A 271 1.36 3.76 26.30
C ALA A 271 1.68 3.27 27.71
N ALA A 272 2.74 2.46 27.88
CA ALA A 272 3.22 2.02 29.19
C ALA A 272 3.73 3.19 30.04
N LYS A 273 4.45 4.15 29.45
CA LYS A 273 4.99 5.32 30.16
C LYS A 273 3.91 6.20 30.78
N VAL A 274 2.77 6.36 30.10
CA VAL A 274 1.68 7.26 30.54
C VAL A 274 0.44 6.53 31.04
N ASN A 275 0.50 5.20 31.21
CA ASN A 275 -0.63 4.34 31.59
C ASN A 275 -1.88 4.56 30.70
N LEU A 276 -1.65 4.66 29.39
CA LEU A 276 -2.69 4.95 28.40
C LEU A 276 -3.65 3.76 28.24
N PRO A 277 -4.97 3.93 28.39
CA PRO A 277 -5.93 2.94 27.92
C PRO A 277 -6.02 3.02 26.39
N TYR A 278 -5.82 1.88 25.72
CA TYR A 278 -5.83 1.81 24.26
C TYR A 278 -6.35 0.47 23.71
N ASN A 279 -6.69 0.50 22.44
CA ASN A 279 -6.94 -0.64 21.57
C ASN A 279 -6.20 -0.43 20.24
N VAL A 280 -5.44 -1.42 19.80
CA VAL A 280 -4.70 -1.36 18.52
C VAL A 280 -5.51 -1.98 17.38
N ILE A 281 -5.44 -1.39 16.19
CA ILE A 281 -6.03 -1.93 14.96
C ILE A 281 -4.90 -2.59 14.14
N GLU A 282 -4.95 -3.88 13.85
CA GLU A 282 -5.92 -4.91 14.30
C GLU A 282 -5.31 -6.29 14.46
N ALA A 283 -6.13 -7.27 14.84
CA ALA A 283 -5.68 -8.63 15.08
C ALA A 283 -5.18 -9.30 13.80
N PHE A 284 -6.03 -9.41 12.79
CA PHE A 284 -5.74 -10.12 11.54
C PHE A 284 -5.86 -9.19 10.34
N ASP A 285 -5.00 -9.40 9.35
CA ASP A 285 -5.16 -8.82 8.02
C ASP A 285 -6.55 -9.19 7.46
N GLN A 286 -7.21 -8.22 6.82
CA GLN A 286 -8.62 -8.32 6.41
C GLN A 286 -8.78 -8.07 4.91
N PRO A 287 -8.72 -9.12 4.07
CA PRO A 287 -8.68 -8.98 2.61
C PRO A 287 -9.85 -8.19 2.01
N TRP A 288 -11.03 -8.19 2.65
CA TRP A 288 -12.24 -7.51 2.18
C TRP A 288 -12.12 -5.98 2.20
N LYS A 289 -11.33 -5.41 3.12
CA LYS A 289 -11.12 -3.96 3.20
C LYS A 289 -10.46 -3.39 1.95
N ARG A 290 -9.76 -4.24 1.18
CA ARG A 290 -9.15 -3.84 -0.10
C ARG A 290 -10.15 -3.30 -1.12
N ALA A 291 -11.42 -3.67 -1.02
CA ALA A 291 -12.47 -3.13 -1.88
C ALA A 291 -12.75 -1.64 -1.64
N GLN A 292 -12.57 -1.15 -0.42
CA GLN A 292 -12.90 0.22 -0.03
C GLN A 292 -11.66 1.10 0.17
N GLU A 293 -10.56 0.49 0.63
CA GLU A 293 -9.36 1.20 1.08
C GLU A 293 -8.12 0.90 0.21
N GLY A 294 -8.29 0.16 -0.88
CA GLY A 294 -7.18 -0.33 -1.71
C GLY A 294 -6.28 -1.30 -0.96
N THR A 295 -5.10 -1.59 -1.50
CA THR A 295 -4.17 -2.60 -0.94
C THR A 295 -3.98 -2.42 0.56
N VAL A 296 -3.76 -1.19 1.02
CA VAL A 296 -3.47 -0.89 2.42
C VAL A 296 -4.54 -1.36 3.41
N GLY A 297 -5.83 -1.29 3.03
CA GLY A 297 -6.91 -1.73 3.93
C GLY A 297 -6.80 -3.20 4.31
N GLY A 298 -6.18 -4.02 3.45
CA GLY A 298 -6.01 -5.45 3.71
C GLY A 298 -4.94 -5.80 4.75
N TYR A 299 -4.06 -4.86 5.13
CA TYR A 299 -2.77 -5.18 5.76
C TYR A 299 -2.50 -4.48 7.09
N TRP A 300 -3.53 -4.23 7.89
CA TRP A 300 -3.44 -3.62 9.24
C TRP A 300 -3.27 -4.63 10.38
N GLY A 301 -3.33 -5.92 10.09
CA GLY A 301 -3.26 -6.95 11.11
C GLY A 301 -1.85 -7.10 11.67
N ILE A 302 -1.74 -7.30 12.98
CA ILE A 302 -0.49 -7.73 13.63
C ILE A 302 -0.15 -9.18 13.21
N PHE A 303 -1.19 -9.95 12.88
CA PHE A 303 -1.12 -11.25 12.24
C PHE A 303 -1.61 -11.15 10.79
N ASP A 304 -1.07 -12.01 9.93
CA ASP A 304 -1.65 -12.20 8.60
C ASP A 304 -3.04 -12.86 8.68
N ALA A 305 -3.73 -12.95 7.54
CA ALA A 305 -5.06 -13.52 7.45
C ALA A 305 -5.10 -14.99 7.90
N GLN A 306 -3.96 -15.69 7.95
CA GLN A 306 -3.79 -17.07 8.40
C GLN A 306 -3.41 -17.16 9.89
N ALA A 307 -3.51 -16.07 10.65
CA ALA A 307 -3.16 -16.00 12.07
C ALA A 307 -1.67 -16.25 12.39
N LYS A 308 -0.77 -15.96 11.44
CA LYS A 308 0.67 -15.96 11.68
C LYS A 308 1.18 -14.55 11.94
N ALA A 309 1.99 -14.38 12.99
CA ALA A 309 2.58 -13.09 13.32
C ALA A 309 3.50 -12.59 12.19
N LYS A 310 3.36 -11.31 11.81
CA LYS A 310 4.12 -10.71 10.70
C LYS A 310 5.54 -10.31 11.09
N PHE A 311 5.77 -9.98 12.36
CA PHE A 311 7.06 -9.56 12.88
C PHE A 311 7.21 -9.91 14.37
N PRO A 312 8.45 -10.06 14.88
CA PRO A 312 8.68 -10.24 16.31
C PRO A 312 8.44 -8.92 17.08
N MET A 313 8.13 -8.99 18.38
CA MET A 313 7.99 -7.77 19.22
C MET A 313 9.30 -7.24 19.79
N GLN A 314 10.37 -8.02 19.66
CA GLN A 314 11.71 -7.70 20.12
C GLN A 314 12.75 -8.13 19.07
N GLY A 315 13.91 -7.51 19.09
CA GLY A 315 14.99 -7.79 18.14
C GLY A 315 14.74 -7.20 16.75
N PRO A 316 15.64 -7.48 15.79
CA PRO A 316 15.58 -6.89 14.46
C PRO A 316 14.38 -7.39 13.64
N VAL A 317 13.91 -6.54 12.72
CA VAL A 317 12.82 -6.84 11.78
C VAL A 317 13.35 -6.79 10.35
N VAL A 318 12.91 -7.71 9.51
CA VAL A 318 13.26 -7.77 8.08
C VAL A 318 11.98 -7.58 7.27
N GLU A 319 12.03 -6.71 6.26
CA GLU A 319 10.86 -6.41 5.41
C GLU A 319 10.47 -7.61 4.54
N GLU A 320 11.46 -8.24 3.90
CA GLU A 320 11.25 -9.46 3.11
C GLU A 320 12.32 -10.50 3.44
N PRO A 321 12.02 -11.45 4.34
CA PRO A 321 12.96 -12.53 4.69
C PRO A 321 13.40 -13.38 3.48
N ARG A 322 12.58 -13.44 2.42
CA ARG A 322 12.87 -14.19 1.19
C ARG A 322 13.37 -13.29 0.05
N TRP A 323 14.06 -12.20 0.38
CA TRP A 323 14.59 -11.25 -0.60
C TRP A 323 15.47 -11.88 -1.68
N TRP A 324 16.14 -12.99 -1.35
CA TRP A 324 16.96 -13.78 -2.28
C TRP A 324 16.16 -14.31 -3.49
N ILE A 325 14.83 -14.42 -3.39
CA ILE A 325 13.96 -14.76 -4.54
C ILE A 325 14.09 -13.69 -5.63
N GLY A 326 14.22 -12.42 -5.26
CA GLY A 326 14.48 -11.32 -6.18
C GLY A 326 15.80 -11.46 -6.93
N GLU A 327 16.87 -11.84 -6.22
CA GLU A 327 18.18 -12.09 -6.81
C GLU A 327 18.17 -13.34 -7.71
N ALA A 328 17.50 -14.40 -7.27
CA ALA A 328 17.37 -15.64 -8.05
C ALA A 328 16.59 -15.41 -9.35
N THR A 329 15.50 -14.65 -9.30
CA THR A 329 14.70 -14.27 -10.47
C THR A 329 15.43 -13.29 -11.38
N ALA A 330 16.24 -12.38 -10.84
CA ALA A 330 17.16 -11.56 -11.62
C ALA A 330 18.19 -12.43 -12.37
N GLY A 331 18.82 -13.38 -11.69
CA GLY A 331 19.73 -14.36 -12.31
C GLY A 331 19.06 -15.19 -13.40
N ALA A 332 17.84 -15.69 -13.16
CA ALA A 332 17.04 -16.42 -14.15
C ALA A 332 16.69 -15.54 -15.36
N GLY A 333 16.34 -14.26 -15.14
CA GLY A 333 16.10 -13.28 -16.19
C GLY A 333 17.36 -13.04 -17.04
N ALA A 334 18.52 -12.91 -16.41
CA ALA A 334 19.81 -12.78 -17.10
C ALA A 334 20.08 -13.99 -18.01
N LEU A 335 19.87 -15.21 -17.50
CA LEU A 335 20.02 -16.44 -18.27
C LEU A 335 19.04 -16.49 -19.45
N LEU A 336 17.75 -16.23 -19.20
CA LEU A 336 16.71 -16.20 -20.23
C LEU A 336 17.07 -15.25 -21.38
N PHE A 337 17.51 -14.03 -21.04
CA PHE A 337 17.83 -13.01 -22.04
C PHE A 337 19.04 -13.38 -22.88
N VAL A 338 20.05 -14.05 -22.30
CA VAL A 338 21.21 -14.52 -23.09
C VAL A 338 20.84 -15.70 -23.97
N LEU A 339 20.08 -16.68 -23.45
CA LEU A 339 19.64 -17.85 -24.20
C LEU A 339 18.78 -17.46 -25.40
N VAL A 340 17.74 -16.66 -25.16
CA VAL A 340 16.81 -16.24 -26.21
C VAL A 340 17.40 -15.13 -27.06
N GLY A 341 18.21 -14.24 -26.49
CA GLY A 341 18.75 -13.06 -27.18
C GLY A 341 19.95 -13.31 -28.09
N GLY A 342 20.53 -14.51 -28.01
CA GLY A 342 21.59 -15.00 -28.89
C GLY A 342 22.85 -15.34 -28.12
N TRP A 343 22.96 -16.59 -27.64
CA TRP A 343 24.15 -17.09 -26.93
C TRP A 343 25.45 -16.96 -27.73
N ARG A 344 25.36 -16.94 -29.06
CA ARG A 344 26.49 -16.77 -29.99
C ARG A 344 26.92 -15.32 -30.23
N ARG A 345 26.31 -14.34 -29.53
CA ARG A 345 26.71 -12.93 -29.63
C ARG A 345 28.11 -12.68 -29.08
N ARG A 346 28.70 -11.54 -29.47
CA ARG A 346 30.00 -11.12 -28.92
C ARG A 346 29.84 -10.76 -27.43
N TRP A 347 30.96 -10.58 -26.74
CA TRP A 347 30.94 -10.32 -25.29
C TRP A 347 30.11 -9.07 -24.91
N ARG A 348 30.12 -8.02 -25.75
CA ARG A 348 29.34 -6.79 -25.53
C ARG A 348 27.83 -7.06 -25.60
N GLY A 349 27.36 -7.70 -26.66
CA GLY A 349 25.96 -8.10 -26.79
C GLY A 349 25.50 -9.02 -25.67
N ARG A 350 26.32 -10.02 -25.29
CA ARG A 350 26.02 -10.93 -24.18
C ARG A 350 25.93 -10.20 -22.84
N LEU A 351 26.87 -9.31 -22.53
CA LEU A 351 26.84 -8.52 -21.29
C LEU A 351 25.60 -7.61 -21.24
N ALA A 352 25.23 -6.98 -22.36
CA ALA A 352 24.03 -6.16 -22.42
C ALA A 352 22.74 -6.97 -22.17
N LEU A 353 22.64 -8.17 -22.76
CA LEU A 353 21.53 -9.09 -22.50
C LEU A 353 21.49 -9.55 -21.04
N MET A 354 22.65 -9.86 -20.46
CA MET A 354 22.76 -10.28 -19.06
C MET A 354 22.28 -9.18 -18.10
N LEU A 355 22.75 -7.94 -18.28
CA LEU A 355 22.34 -6.79 -17.45
C LEU A 355 20.85 -6.45 -17.63
N ALA A 356 20.36 -6.44 -18.87
CA ALA A 356 18.95 -6.18 -19.14
C ALA A 356 18.04 -7.28 -18.58
N GLY A 357 18.46 -8.55 -18.69
CA GLY A 357 17.73 -9.69 -18.14
C GLY A 357 17.73 -9.70 -16.62
N TRP A 358 18.86 -9.36 -16.00
CA TRP A 358 18.96 -9.17 -14.55
C TRP A 358 17.96 -8.12 -14.05
N ALA A 359 18.00 -6.93 -14.64
CA ALA A 359 17.10 -5.84 -14.29
C ALA A 359 15.62 -6.24 -14.52
N SER A 360 15.32 -6.89 -15.65
CA SER A 360 13.95 -7.29 -15.99
C SER A 360 13.42 -8.37 -15.04
N GLY A 361 14.23 -9.38 -14.71
CA GLY A 361 13.84 -10.48 -13.83
C GLY A 361 13.52 -10.01 -12.42
N GLY A 362 14.42 -9.23 -11.80
CA GLY A 362 14.18 -8.75 -10.44
C GLY A 362 13.11 -7.65 -10.35
N ALA A 363 12.93 -6.83 -11.38
CA ALA A 363 11.81 -5.88 -11.44
C ALA A 363 10.45 -6.59 -11.59
N LEU A 364 10.38 -7.69 -12.34
CA LEU A 364 9.17 -8.51 -12.42
C LEU A 364 8.90 -9.29 -11.14
N ALA A 365 9.92 -9.75 -10.44
CA ALA A 365 9.73 -10.34 -9.11
C ALA A 365 9.18 -9.32 -8.11
N TRP A 366 9.66 -8.07 -8.18
CA TRP A 366 9.09 -6.98 -7.39
C TRP A 366 7.62 -6.76 -7.75
N GLN A 367 7.32 -6.67 -9.04
CA GLN A 367 5.94 -6.52 -9.51
C GLN A 367 5.04 -7.68 -9.07
N ALA A 368 5.53 -8.92 -9.11
CA ALA A 368 4.80 -10.10 -8.65
C ALA A 368 4.52 -10.06 -7.15
N ARG A 369 5.48 -9.58 -6.33
CA ARG A 369 5.26 -9.33 -4.90
C ARG A 369 4.16 -8.29 -4.68
N GLN A 370 4.17 -7.18 -5.41
CA GLN A 370 3.10 -6.17 -5.32
C GLN A 370 1.74 -6.73 -5.75
N MET A 371 1.69 -7.54 -6.80
CA MET A 371 0.47 -8.22 -7.24
C MET A 371 -0.09 -9.17 -6.17
N ALA A 372 0.78 -9.85 -5.41
CA ALA A 372 0.34 -10.70 -4.30
C ALA A 372 -0.42 -9.92 -3.22
N TYR A 373 -0.11 -8.63 -3.04
CA TYR A 373 -0.85 -7.74 -2.14
C TYR A 373 -2.09 -7.12 -2.80
N ALA A 374 -1.96 -6.68 -4.05
CA ALA A 374 -2.97 -5.87 -4.72
C ALA A 374 -4.09 -6.69 -5.37
N CYS A 375 -3.76 -7.82 -6.01
CA CYS A 375 -4.74 -8.60 -6.77
C CYS A 375 -5.69 -9.37 -5.83
N ARG A 376 -6.99 -9.27 -6.13
CA ARG A 376 -8.08 -9.76 -5.29
C ARG A 376 -8.73 -11.02 -5.87
N ASP A 377 -8.77 -11.13 -7.18
CA ASP A 377 -9.45 -12.20 -7.90
C ASP A 377 -8.66 -12.70 -9.12
N ALA A 378 -9.13 -13.79 -9.72
CA ALA A 378 -8.49 -14.41 -10.88
C ALA A 378 -8.41 -13.48 -12.10
N TRP A 379 -9.35 -12.54 -12.25
CA TRP A 379 -9.35 -11.60 -13.36
C TRP A 379 -8.23 -10.58 -13.23
N GLU A 380 -8.08 -9.96 -12.06
CA GLU A 380 -6.98 -9.03 -11.78
C GLU A 380 -5.62 -9.69 -11.91
N TRP A 381 -5.49 -10.93 -11.43
CA TRP A 381 -4.29 -11.74 -11.62
C TRP A 381 -4.00 -11.99 -13.11
N SER A 382 -5.01 -12.35 -13.89
CA SER A 382 -4.87 -12.63 -15.32
C SER A 382 -4.42 -11.40 -16.10
N VAL A 383 -5.10 -10.26 -15.91
CA VAL A 383 -4.78 -8.99 -16.56
C VAL A 383 -3.38 -8.51 -16.18
N SER A 384 -3.04 -8.55 -14.90
CA SER A 384 -1.73 -8.10 -14.39
C SER A 384 -0.59 -8.99 -14.87
N THR A 385 -0.80 -10.31 -14.91
CA THR A 385 0.16 -11.27 -15.44
C THR A 385 0.36 -11.06 -16.94
N PHE A 386 -0.72 -10.89 -17.70
CA PHE A 386 -0.64 -10.59 -19.12
C PHE A 386 0.14 -9.29 -19.39
N ALA A 387 -0.11 -8.23 -18.61
CA ALA A 387 0.65 -6.99 -18.71
C ALA A 387 2.14 -7.21 -18.44
N CYS A 388 2.49 -7.99 -17.41
CA CYS A 388 3.88 -8.34 -17.09
C CYS A 388 4.55 -9.14 -18.21
N LEU A 389 3.84 -10.09 -18.84
CA LEU A 389 4.34 -10.84 -19.99
C LEU A 389 4.56 -9.95 -21.21
N CYS A 390 3.65 -9.01 -21.49
CA CYS A 390 3.83 -8.01 -22.53
C CYS A 390 5.04 -7.10 -22.28
N ALA A 391 5.26 -6.69 -21.02
CA ALA A 391 6.42 -5.90 -20.61
C ALA A 391 7.73 -6.69 -20.78
N LEU A 392 7.74 -7.96 -20.36
CA LEU A 392 8.86 -8.88 -20.53
C LEU A 392 9.21 -9.10 -22.01
N GLY A 393 8.21 -9.39 -22.84
CA GLY A 393 8.39 -9.54 -24.29
C GLY A 393 8.95 -8.27 -24.93
N THR A 394 8.43 -7.11 -24.54
CA THR A 394 8.94 -5.80 -24.99
C THR A 394 10.40 -5.59 -24.57
N ALA A 395 10.73 -5.85 -23.30
CA ALA A 395 12.09 -5.69 -22.77
C ALA A 395 13.09 -6.63 -23.44
N LEU A 396 12.72 -7.91 -23.63
CA LEU A 396 13.57 -8.90 -24.30
C LEU A 396 13.85 -8.51 -25.76
N TRP A 397 12.83 -8.04 -26.47
CA TRP A 397 12.97 -7.58 -27.84
C TRP A 397 13.84 -6.33 -27.94
N LEU A 398 13.65 -5.34 -27.06
CA LEU A 398 14.50 -4.15 -26.98
C LEU A 398 15.94 -4.51 -26.63
N ALA A 399 16.15 -5.41 -25.67
CA ALA A 399 17.48 -5.88 -25.25
C ALA A 399 18.21 -6.60 -26.39
N ARG A 400 17.52 -7.43 -27.17
CA ARG A 400 18.05 -8.07 -28.40
C ARG A 400 18.53 -7.04 -29.41
N TRP A 401 17.74 -5.99 -29.63
CA TRP A 401 18.11 -4.92 -30.54
C TRP A 401 19.30 -4.11 -30.02
N ILE A 402 19.28 -3.72 -28.74
CA ILE A 402 20.39 -3.00 -28.07
C ILE A 402 21.69 -3.82 -28.18
N ALA A 403 21.63 -5.12 -27.90
CA ALA A 403 22.78 -6.03 -27.99
C ALA A 403 23.36 -6.09 -29.41
N ALA A 404 22.51 -6.18 -30.44
CA ALA A 404 22.95 -6.15 -31.85
C ALA A 404 23.70 -4.86 -32.20
N ARG A 405 23.17 -3.72 -31.76
CA ARG A 405 23.77 -2.41 -32.00
C ARG A 405 25.12 -2.26 -31.29
N LEU A 406 25.25 -2.78 -30.08
CA LEU A 406 26.50 -2.77 -29.30
C LEU A 406 27.57 -3.71 -29.89
N ASP A 407 27.15 -4.79 -30.56
CA ASP A 407 28.03 -5.70 -31.31
C ASP A 407 28.48 -5.14 -32.68
N GLY A 408 27.93 -4.00 -33.09
CA GLY A 408 28.28 -3.28 -34.32
C GLY A 408 27.35 -3.57 -35.50
N GLU A 409 26.25 -4.29 -35.30
CA GLU A 409 25.28 -4.57 -36.37
C GLU A 409 24.54 -3.28 -36.77
N GLN A 410 24.70 -2.86 -38.03
CA GLN A 410 24.09 -1.63 -38.55
C GLN A 410 22.68 -1.83 -39.10
N ARG A 411 22.33 -3.05 -39.53
CA ARG A 411 21.04 -3.37 -40.16
C ARG A 411 19.92 -3.73 -39.18
N ALA A 412 20.18 -3.69 -37.87
CA ALA A 412 19.17 -3.98 -36.87
C ALA A 412 18.06 -2.91 -36.90
N GLN A 413 16.88 -3.27 -37.41
CA GLN A 413 15.73 -2.38 -37.51
C GLN A 413 15.21 -2.01 -36.11
N LEU A 414 15.04 -0.71 -35.88
CA LEU A 414 14.56 -0.19 -34.60
C LEU A 414 13.09 -0.56 -34.40
N PRO A 415 12.66 -0.82 -33.15
CA PRO A 415 11.30 -1.12 -32.78
C PRO A 415 10.14 -0.50 -33.55
N MET A 416 9.16 -1.35 -33.89
CA MET A 416 7.82 -1.01 -34.40
C MET A 416 7.17 0.12 -33.59
N LEU A 417 6.89 1.24 -34.26
CA LEU A 417 6.14 2.41 -33.74
C LEU A 417 4.85 2.04 -32.96
N PRO A 418 4.04 1.03 -33.39
CA PRO A 418 2.83 0.61 -32.66
C PRO A 418 3.05 0.16 -31.21
N VAL A 419 4.13 -0.57 -30.92
CA VAL A 419 4.37 -1.11 -29.56
C VAL A 419 4.70 0.02 -28.59
N ARG A 420 5.55 0.97 -29.01
CA ARG A 420 5.86 2.15 -28.21
C ARG A 420 4.61 3.01 -27.99
N PHE A 421 3.79 3.17 -29.02
CA PHE A 421 2.51 3.87 -28.90
C PHE A 421 1.58 3.20 -27.88
N GLY A 422 1.47 1.87 -27.90
CA GLY A 422 0.70 1.12 -26.90
C GLY A 422 1.18 1.40 -25.47
N TRP A 423 2.50 1.38 -25.23
CA TRP A 423 3.04 1.71 -23.90
C TRP A 423 2.82 3.17 -23.49
N LEU A 424 2.93 4.13 -24.43
CA LEU A 424 2.57 5.53 -24.17
C LEU A 424 1.11 5.65 -23.74
N PHE A 425 0.21 4.95 -24.42
CA PHE A 425 -1.22 4.95 -24.12
C PHE A 425 -1.51 4.33 -22.75
N VAL A 426 -1.00 3.13 -22.48
CA VAL A 426 -1.26 2.42 -21.21
C VAL A 426 -0.68 3.18 -20.02
N LEU A 427 0.52 3.76 -20.16
CA LEU A 427 1.12 4.57 -19.09
C LEU A 427 0.33 5.87 -18.86
N ALA A 428 -0.19 6.50 -19.91
CA ALA A 428 -1.00 7.71 -19.79
C ALA A 428 -2.37 7.42 -19.17
N PHE A 429 -3.00 6.30 -19.57
CA PHE A 429 -4.23 5.82 -18.98
C PHE A 429 -4.06 5.55 -17.47
N TYR A 430 -2.99 4.85 -17.08
CA TYR A 430 -2.70 4.63 -15.67
C TYR A 430 -2.37 5.94 -14.93
N GLY A 431 -1.68 6.88 -15.59
CA GLY A 431 -1.43 8.22 -15.09
C GLY A 431 -2.73 8.99 -14.79
N LEU A 432 -3.74 8.90 -15.65
CA LEU A 432 -5.06 9.48 -15.38
C LEU A 432 -5.72 8.85 -14.16
N LEU A 433 -5.67 7.52 -14.03
CA LEU A 433 -6.20 6.83 -12.85
C LEU A 433 -5.50 7.31 -11.56
N LEU A 434 -4.18 7.51 -11.59
CA LEU A 434 -3.45 8.01 -10.43
C LEU A 434 -3.77 9.48 -10.10
N VAL A 435 -4.09 10.31 -11.10
CA VAL A 435 -4.45 11.72 -10.88
C VAL A 435 -5.84 11.84 -10.25
N PHE A 436 -6.82 11.07 -10.71
CA PHE A 436 -8.22 11.22 -10.29
C PHE A 436 -8.64 10.24 -9.19
N ASP A 437 -7.98 9.09 -9.10
CA ASP A 437 -8.28 8.01 -8.14
C ASP A 437 -6.97 7.40 -7.61
N GLY A 438 -6.02 8.26 -7.25
CA GLY A 438 -4.69 7.86 -6.78
C GLY A 438 -4.66 7.42 -5.32
N ARG A 439 -5.62 7.85 -4.49
CA ARG A 439 -5.55 7.69 -3.02
C ARG A 439 -5.36 6.22 -2.59
N TYR A 440 -5.97 5.28 -3.31
CA TYR A 440 -6.00 3.86 -2.97
C TYR A 440 -5.27 2.97 -3.99
N ARG A 441 -4.57 3.56 -4.96
CA ARG A 441 -4.03 2.85 -6.12
C ARG A 441 -2.51 2.74 -6.06
N ASP A 442 -1.97 1.54 -6.18
CA ASP A 442 -0.52 1.32 -6.11
C ASP A 442 0.24 1.87 -7.33
N PHE A 443 1.57 1.95 -7.22
CA PHE A 443 2.45 2.27 -8.35
C PHE A 443 3.05 0.97 -8.94
N PRO A 444 2.67 0.56 -10.16
CA PRO A 444 3.20 -0.64 -10.81
C PRO A 444 4.58 -0.37 -11.44
N LEU A 445 5.53 0.04 -10.60
CA LEU A 445 6.86 0.48 -11.04
C LEU A 445 7.64 -0.65 -11.72
N GLY A 446 7.59 -1.86 -11.18
CA GLY A 446 8.28 -3.03 -11.74
C GLY A 446 7.80 -3.34 -13.15
N LEU A 447 6.48 -3.30 -13.39
CA LEU A 447 5.88 -3.49 -14.71
C LEU A 447 6.38 -2.45 -15.72
N PHE A 448 6.23 -1.16 -15.42
CA PHE A 448 6.50 -0.09 -16.38
C PHE A 448 8.00 0.24 -16.53
N ALA A 449 8.85 -0.13 -15.57
CA ALA A 449 10.29 0.03 -15.68
C ALA A 449 10.85 -0.66 -16.93
N LEU A 450 10.38 -1.87 -17.24
CA LEU A 450 10.83 -2.67 -18.39
C LEU A 450 10.72 -1.91 -19.73
N PRO A 451 9.51 -1.53 -20.20
CA PRO A 451 9.38 -0.81 -21.47
C PRO A 451 9.98 0.59 -21.41
N CYS A 452 9.84 1.33 -20.30
CA CYS A 452 10.30 2.72 -20.22
C CYS A 452 11.83 2.81 -20.32
N VAL A 453 12.56 2.01 -19.54
CA VAL A 453 14.02 1.96 -19.58
C VAL A 453 14.48 1.44 -20.94
N GLY A 454 13.88 0.35 -21.44
CA GLY A 454 14.24 -0.23 -22.73
C GLY A 454 14.12 0.75 -23.90
N PHE A 455 13.01 1.50 -24.00
CA PHE A 455 12.81 2.49 -25.06
C PHE A 455 13.74 3.71 -24.91
N ALA A 456 14.03 4.14 -23.68
CA ALA A 456 14.98 5.22 -23.42
C ALA A 456 16.39 4.84 -23.91
N LEU A 457 16.88 3.65 -23.53
CA LEU A 457 18.18 3.12 -23.96
C LEU A 457 18.22 2.92 -25.49
N ALA A 458 17.15 2.39 -26.06
CA ALA A 458 17.08 2.18 -27.50
C ALA A 458 17.15 3.51 -28.29
N ALA A 459 16.54 4.57 -27.77
CA ALA A 459 16.58 5.89 -28.39
C ALA A 459 17.98 6.53 -28.39
N TRP A 460 18.87 6.16 -27.46
CA TRP A 460 20.27 6.63 -27.45
C TRP A 460 21.14 5.93 -28.49
N LEU A 461 20.85 4.68 -28.84
CA LEU A 461 21.58 3.90 -29.86
C LEU A 461 20.99 4.02 -31.28
N GLY A 462 19.75 4.48 -31.38
CA GLY A 462 18.98 4.47 -32.62
C GLY A 462 19.53 5.42 -33.67
N PRO A 463 19.33 5.11 -34.97
CA PRO A 463 19.54 6.11 -36.01
C PRO A 463 18.67 7.33 -35.71
N ARG A 464 19.18 8.52 -36.04
CA ARG A 464 18.40 9.75 -35.89
C ARG A 464 17.11 9.61 -36.71
N ALA A 465 15.96 9.85 -36.08
CA ALA A 465 14.67 9.75 -36.74
C ALA A 465 14.65 10.57 -38.04
N THR A 466 14.15 9.94 -39.11
CA THR A 466 14.02 10.52 -40.45
C THR A 466 12.65 11.15 -40.66
N SER A 467 11.63 10.67 -39.93
CA SER A 467 10.25 11.18 -39.95
C SER A 467 9.79 11.57 -38.55
N ALA A 468 8.93 12.59 -38.48
CA ALA A 468 8.42 13.09 -37.22
C ALA A 468 7.49 12.04 -36.56
N PRO A 469 7.49 11.89 -35.22
CA PRO A 469 6.58 10.98 -34.55
C PRO A 469 5.11 11.28 -34.88
N LEU A 470 4.22 10.28 -34.81
CA LEU A 470 2.77 10.47 -34.96
C LEU A 470 2.24 11.56 -34.01
N LEU A 471 1.19 12.28 -34.41
CA LEU A 471 0.63 13.39 -33.62
C LEU A 471 0.14 12.89 -32.25
N GLU A 472 -0.52 11.75 -32.24
CA GLU A 472 -1.06 11.05 -31.08
C GLU A 472 0.07 10.64 -30.13
N ALA A 473 1.21 10.17 -30.66
CA ALA A 473 2.37 9.83 -29.85
C ALA A 473 3.00 11.07 -29.18
N ARG A 474 2.97 12.24 -29.85
CA ARG A 474 3.44 13.50 -29.25
C ARG A 474 2.48 13.97 -28.17
N PHE A 475 1.17 13.90 -28.44
CA PHE A 475 0.13 14.22 -27.47
C PHE A 475 0.29 13.38 -26.19
N LEU A 476 0.38 12.06 -26.33
CA LEU A 476 0.60 11.16 -25.20
C LEU A 476 1.91 11.46 -24.48
N ALA A 477 3.01 11.73 -25.19
CA ALA A 477 4.27 12.07 -24.55
C ALA A 477 4.18 13.35 -23.71
N VAL A 478 3.48 14.39 -24.18
CA VAL A 478 3.21 15.61 -23.38
C VAL A 478 2.30 15.28 -22.20
N ALA A 479 1.25 14.49 -22.42
CA ALA A 479 0.34 14.05 -21.37
C ALA A 479 1.07 13.31 -20.25
N LEU A 480 2.01 12.41 -20.56
CA LEU A 480 2.82 11.71 -19.56
C LEU A 480 3.63 12.67 -18.67
N LEU A 481 4.23 13.71 -19.26
CA LEU A 481 4.97 14.71 -18.47
C LEU A 481 4.04 15.46 -17.52
N LEU A 482 2.87 15.87 -18.02
CA LEU A 482 1.87 16.57 -17.22
C LEU A 482 1.31 15.67 -16.10
N LEU A 483 0.82 14.48 -16.45
CA LEU A 483 0.22 13.54 -15.50
C LEU A 483 1.23 13.09 -14.43
N GLY A 484 2.46 12.74 -14.83
CA GLY A 484 3.52 12.39 -13.89
C GLY A 484 3.85 13.52 -12.92
N THR A 485 3.86 14.77 -13.41
CA THR A 485 4.10 15.95 -12.57
C THR A 485 2.94 16.23 -11.63
N ILE A 486 1.69 16.10 -12.09
CA ILE A 486 0.50 16.26 -11.25
C ILE A 486 0.52 15.24 -10.11
N VAL A 487 0.79 13.97 -10.39
CA VAL A 487 0.91 12.93 -9.35
C VAL A 487 2.00 13.28 -8.34
N LEU A 488 3.16 13.75 -8.79
CA LEU A 488 4.24 14.19 -7.90
C LEU A 488 3.80 15.34 -6.99
N VAL A 489 3.08 16.33 -7.53
CA VAL A 489 2.56 17.49 -6.79
C VAL A 489 1.48 17.09 -5.79
N GLN A 490 0.55 16.20 -6.17
CA GLN A 490 -0.46 15.63 -5.26
C GLN A 490 0.20 14.93 -4.06
N GLU A 491 1.32 14.24 -4.29
CA GLU A 491 2.15 13.62 -3.25
C GLU A 491 3.13 14.59 -2.56
N ARG A 492 3.07 15.89 -2.90
CA ARG A 492 3.93 16.98 -2.39
C ARG A 492 5.44 16.72 -2.57
N GLY A 493 5.82 15.85 -3.50
CA GLY A 493 7.20 15.41 -3.69
C GLY A 493 7.80 14.65 -2.49
N LEU A 494 6.97 14.20 -1.54
CA LEU A 494 7.43 13.56 -0.30
C LEU A 494 7.56 12.04 -0.40
N ASN A 495 7.01 11.46 -1.46
CA ASN A 495 6.91 10.03 -1.69
C ASN A 495 7.94 9.58 -2.74
N PRO A 496 8.90 8.71 -2.43
CA PRO A 496 9.86 8.21 -3.42
C PRO A 496 9.22 7.50 -4.61
N ALA A 497 8.08 6.83 -4.43
CA ALA A 497 7.40 6.11 -5.50
C ALA A 497 6.85 7.06 -6.58
N SER A 498 6.40 8.27 -6.22
CA SER A 498 5.92 9.26 -7.20
C SER A 498 7.05 9.88 -8.02
N TRP A 499 8.26 10.00 -7.44
CA TRP A 499 9.46 10.37 -8.18
C TRP A 499 9.87 9.29 -9.18
N LEU A 500 9.86 8.01 -8.77
CA LEU A 500 10.12 6.89 -9.67
C LEU A 500 9.08 6.85 -10.80
N TRP A 501 7.80 7.06 -10.47
CA TRP A 501 6.72 7.16 -11.46
C TRP A 501 6.97 8.27 -12.49
N LEU A 502 7.30 9.50 -12.03
CA LEU A 502 7.67 10.59 -12.93
C LEU A 502 8.90 10.24 -13.78
N GLY A 503 9.89 9.56 -13.20
CA GLY A 503 11.05 9.03 -13.92
C GLY A 503 10.66 8.11 -15.08
N LEU A 504 9.74 7.17 -14.86
CA LEU A 504 9.23 6.29 -15.92
C LEU A 504 8.52 7.06 -17.04
N ASN A 505 7.70 8.05 -16.67
CA ASN A 505 7.04 8.94 -17.63
C ASN A 505 8.06 9.69 -18.49
N LEU A 506 9.11 10.26 -17.87
CA LEU A 506 10.19 10.96 -18.56
C LEU A 506 10.96 10.04 -19.50
N LEU A 507 11.33 8.84 -19.04
CA LEU A 507 12.09 7.85 -19.84
C LEU A 507 11.35 7.48 -21.13
N LEU A 508 10.02 7.35 -21.08
CA LEU A 508 9.24 6.99 -22.26
C LEU A 508 8.91 8.19 -23.16
N ALA A 509 8.60 9.36 -22.56
CA ALA A 509 8.14 10.55 -23.27
C ALA A 509 9.28 11.37 -23.91
N VAL A 510 10.36 11.63 -23.17
CA VAL A 510 11.45 12.53 -23.62
C VAL A 510 12.04 12.11 -24.97
N PRO A 511 12.30 10.82 -25.25
CA PRO A 511 12.86 10.46 -26.55
C PRO A 511 11.88 10.68 -27.72
N VAL A 512 10.55 10.70 -27.48
CA VAL A 512 9.56 11.09 -28.51
C VAL A 512 9.70 12.58 -28.81
N LEU A 513 9.70 13.40 -27.77
CA LEU A 513 9.73 14.87 -27.89
C LEU A 513 11.04 15.37 -28.49
N LEU A 514 12.19 14.80 -28.08
CA LEU A 514 13.48 15.11 -28.68
C LEU A 514 13.53 14.71 -30.17
N GLY A 515 12.91 13.58 -30.52
CA GLY A 515 12.78 13.16 -31.92
C GLY A 515 12.01 14.17 -32.75
N TRP A 516 10.86 14.63 -32.24
CA TRP A 516 10.04 15.66 -32.87
C TRP A 516 10.80 16.98 -33.03
N TRP A 517 11.42 17.48 -31.96
CA TRP A 517 12.15 18.75 -31.95
C TRP A 517 13.33 18.78 -32.93
N ARG A 518 14.11 17.69 -33.01
CA ARG A 518 15.24 17.58 -33.96
C ARG A 518 14.76 17.65 -35.42
N ILE A 519 13.60 17.09 -35.73
CA ILE A 519 13.05 17.11 -37.10
C ILE A 519 12.44 18.47 -37.42
N ALA A 520 11.74 19.09 -36.45
CA ALA A 520 11.25 20.45 -36.60
C ALA A 520 12.39 21.44 -36.88
N ARG A 521 13.50 21.35 -36.14
CA ARG A 521 14.70 22.17 -36.39
C ARG A 521 15.29 21.96 -37.78
N ARG A 522 15.36 20.71 -38.27
CA ARG A 522 15.85 20.41 -39.63
C ARG A 522 14.96 20.99 -40.72
N ARG A 523 13.64 21.04 -40.50
CA ARG A 523 12.67 21.63 -41.44
C ARG A 523 12.65 23.16 -41.40
N GLY A 524 13.12 23.78 -40.31
CA GLY A 524 13.21 25.23 -40.14
C GLY A 524 14.54 25.86 -40.56
N LEU A 525 15.52 25.08 -41.02
CA LEU A 525 16.76 25.59 -41.62
C LEU A 525 16.50 25.92 -43.11
N PRO A 526 16.80 27.13 -43.60
CA PRO A 526 16.66 27.45 -45.01
C PRO A 526 17.55 26.55 -45.87
N ALA A 527 17.04 26.10 -47.01
CA ALA A 527 17.72 25.25 -47.97
C ALA A 527 18.82 26.01 -48.72
N GLN A 528 19.94 26.29 -48.06
CA GLN A 528 21.17 26.72 -48.74
C GLN A 528 22.34 25.94 -48.16
N GLN A 529 22.73 24.91 -48.91
CA GLN A 529 24.00 24.16 -48.96
C GLN A 529 23.70 22.69 -49.24
N ALA A 530 23.31 22.44 -50.50
CA ALA A 530 23.43 21.15 -51.17
C ALA A 530 24.41 21.33 -52.32
#